data_AF-A0AAU9JEW3-F1
#
_entry.id   AF-A0AAU9JEW3-F1
#
_cell.length_a   1.000
_cell.length_b   1.000
_cell.length_c   1.000
_cell.angle_alpha   90.00
_cell.angle_beta   90.00
_cell.angle_gamma   90.00
#
_symmetry.space_group_name_H-M   'P 1'
#
loop_
_entity.id
_entity.type
_entity.pdbx_description
1 polymer ?
#
loop_
_entity_poly.entity_id
_entity_poly.type
_entity_poly.pdbx_seq_one_letter_code
_entity_poly.pdbx_strand_id
1 'polypeptide(L)'
;MNVNPLFYECKLIKQVVYKLKNQLGRTLQFRKLMQVYKTLKKYISGAEIDNFENIIEEAAMSLIDLIHRRLLTPACSLILSIYARIFWIIIHNKKTIKKRKTKTKIISRRLKKLVGLSKVIGSFEMKIKESKFEEIRKFLGKL
;
A
#
# COMPACT_ATOMS: atom_id res chain seq x y z
N MET A 1 -0.57 -21.83 3.49
CA MET A 1 0.03 -21.13 2.33
C MET A 1 0.13 -19.65 2.67
N ASN A 2 1.32 -19.05 2.59
CA ASN A 2 1.44 -17.58 2.71
C ASN A 2 0.76 -16.95 1.50
N VAL A 3 -0.47 -16.46 1.67
CA VAL A 3 -1.21 -15.79 0.59
C VAL A 3 -0.43 -14.52 0.23
N ASN A 4 -0.06 -14.37 -1.05
CA ASN A 4 0.64 -13.18 -1.52
C ASN A 4 -0.21 -11.95 -1.15
N PRO A 5 0.35 -10.94 -0.45
CA PRO A 5 -0.42 -9.79 0.03
C PRO A 5 -1.09 -9.01 -1.11
N LEU A 6 -0.63 -9.14 -2.36
CA LEU A 6 -1.20 -8.50 -3.55
C LEU A 6 -2.38 -9.26 -4.18
N PHE A 7 -2.74 -10.43 -3.66
CA PHE A 7 -3.80 -11.25 -4.24
C PHE A 7 -5.16 -10.54 -4.24
N TYR A 8 -5.46 -9.81 -3.17
CA TYR A 8 -6.70 -9.04 -3.04
C TYR A 8 -6.73 -7.87 -4.03
N GLU A 9 -5.62 -7.13 -4.13
CA GLU A 9 -5.45 -6.02 -5.07
C GLU A 9 -5.61 -6.51 -6.52
N CYS A 10 -5.09 -7.70 -6.85
CA CYS A 10 -5.27 -8.30 -8.17
C CYS A 10 -6.73 -8.67 -8.46
N LYS A 11 -7.47 -9.19 -7.48
CA LYS A 11 -8.92 -9.44 -7.61
C LYS A 11 -9.69 -8.13 -7.81
N LEU A 12 -9.36 -7.08 -7.06
CA LEU A 12 -10.01 -5.77 -7.18
C LEU A 12 -9.75 -5.15 -8.56
N ILE A 13 -8.50 -5.14 -9.03
CA ILE A 13 -8.17 -4.66 -10.39
C ILE A 13 -8.94 -5.45 -11.43
N LYS A 14 -9.00 -6.79 -11.32
CA LYS A 14 -9.77 -7.64 -12.24
C LYS A 14 -11.23 -7.17 -12.32
N GLN A 15 -11.88 -6.98 -11.18
CA GLN A 15 -13.27 -6.52 -11.14
C GLN A 15 -13.45 -5.15 -11.80
N VAL A 16 -12.54 -4.21 -11.55
CA VAL A 16 -12.56 -2.88 -12.15
C VAL A 16 -12.37 -2.96 -13.67
N VAL A 17 -11.43 -3.79 -14.15
CA VAL A 17 -11.23 -4.05 -15.58
C VAL A 17 -12.50 -4.56 -16.24
N TYR A 18 -13.17 -5.56 -15.66
CA TYR A 18 -14.40 -6.10 -16.25
C TYR A 18 -15.53 -5.06 -16.28
N LYS A 19 -15.71 -4.28 -15.20
CA LYS A 19 -16.74 -3.24 -15.15
C LYS A 19 -16.50 -2.11 -16.14
N LEU A 20 -15.24 -1.69 -16.34
CA LEU A 20 -14.89 -0.57 -17.21
C LEU A 20 -14.65 -0.98 -18.68
N LYS A 21 -14.60 -2.28 -18.99
CA LYS A 21 -14.27 -2.79 -20.34
C LYS A 21 -15.15 -2.20 -21.44
N ASN A 22 -16.46 -2.13 -21.21
CA ASN A 22 -17.40 -1.67 -22.23
C ASN A 22 -17.38 -0.15 -22.39
N GLN A 23 -17.09 0.59 -21.31
CA GLN A 23 -17.07 2.06 -21.31
C GLN A 23 -15.74 2.63 -21.80
N LEU A 24 -14.63 2.02 -21.40
CA LEU A 24 -13.28 2.57 -21.59
C LEU A 24 -12.38 1.65 -22.42
N GLY A 25 -12.87 0.54 -22.96
CA GLY A 25 -12.05 -0.54 -23.54
C GLY A 25 -11.01 -0.10 -24.59
N ARG A 26 -11.25 1.01 -25.30
CA ARG A 26 -10.35 1.55 -26.33
C ARG A 26 -9.46 2.69 -25.84
N THR A 27 -9.66 3.22 -24.63
CA THR A 27 -8.93 4.38 -24.10
C THR A 27 -7.53 4.00 -23.63
N LEU A 28 -6.63 5.00 -23.62
CA LEU A 28 -5.27 4.84 -23.10
C LEU A 28 -5.27 4.39 -21.64
N GLN A 29 -6.18 4.93 -20.84
CA GLN A 29 -6.26 4.63 -19.40
C GLN A 29 -6.68 3.18 -19.16
N PHE A 30 -7.60 2.64 -19.98
CA PHE A 30 -7.95 1.23 -19.89
C PHE A 30 -6.80 0.31 -20.34
N ARG A 31 -6.04 0.70 -21.36
CA ARG A 31 -4.82 -0.05 -21.76
C ARG A 31 -3.80 -0.08 -20.63
N LYS A 32 -3.55 1.06 -19.97
CA LYS A 32 -2.66 1.16 -18.80
C LYS A 32 -3.19 0.34 -17.61
N LEU A 33 -4.49 0.38 -17.33
CA LEU A 33 -5.13 -0.47 -16.31
C LEU A 33 -4.96 -1.97 -16.61
N MET A 34 -5.18 -2.37 -17.86
CA MET A 34 -4.98 -3.76 -18.29
C MET A 34 -3.51 -4.18 -18.20
N GLN A 35 -2.58 -3.27 -18.50
CA GLN A 35 -1.15 -3.51 -18.34
C GLN A 35 -0.81 -3.77 -16.87
N VAL A 36 -1.21 -2.89 -15.95
CA VAL A 36 -1.00 -3.07 -14.51
C VAL A 36 -1.60 -4.40 -14.04
N TYR A 37 -2.83 -4.74 -14.47
CA TYR A 37 -3.45 -6.02 -14.15
C TYR A 37 -2.62 -7.24 -14.60
N LYS A 38 -2.20 -7.26 -15.87
CA LYS A 38 -1.40 -8.36 -16.43
C LYS A 38 -0.05 -8.49 -15.73
N THR A 39 0.61 -7.37 -15.49
CA THR A 39 1.90 -7.30 -14.80
C THR A 39 1.76 -7.79 -13.35
N LEU A 40 0.74 -7.34 -12.62
CA LEU A 40 0.45 -7.81 -11.27
C LEU A 40 0.17 -9.31 -11.22
N LYS A 41 -0.59 -9.84 -12.18
CA LYS A 41 -0.87 -11.27 -12.29
C LYS A 41 0.43 -12.08 -12.47
N LYS A 42 1.30 -11.65 -13.38
CA LYS A 42 2.62 -12.28 -13.60
C LYS A 42 3.49 -12.23 -12.34
N TYR A 43 3.52 -11.08 -11.66
CA TYR A 43 4.28 -10.90 -10.41
C TYR A 43 3.80 -11.85 -9.31
N ILE A 44 2.48 -12.00 -9.14
CA ILE A 44 1.91 -12.94 -8.16
C ILE A 44 2.21 -14.40 -8.51
N SER A 45 2.29 -14.73 -9.80
CA SER A 45 2.73 -16.04 -10.31
C SER A 45 4.23 -16.31 -10.11
N GLY A 46 4.99 -15.36 -9.57
CA GLY A 46 6.42 -15.52 -9.28
C GLY A 46 7.35 -15.05 -10.40
N ALA A 47 6.84 -14.40 -11.44
CA ALA A 47 7.70 -13.80 -12.47
C ALA A 47 8.44 -12.58 -11.91
N GLU A 48 9.74 -12.48 -12.20
CA GLU A 48 10.50 -11.25 -11.97
C GLU A 48 10.05 -10.19 -12.99
N ILE A 49 9.74 -9.00 -12.48
CA ILE A 49 9.29 -7.88 -13.31
C ILE A 49 10.16 -6.69 -12.97
N ASP A 50 11.06 -6.38 -13.89
CA ASP A 50 11.86 -5.17 -13.84
C ASP A 50 10.95 -3.94 -13.97
N ASN A 51 11.26 -2.92 -13.16
CA ASN A 51 10.58 -1.62 -13.21
C ASN A 51 9.05 -1.66 -13.02
N PHE A 52 8.51 -2.64 -12.28
CA PHE A 52 7.07 -2.69 -12.00
C PHE A 52 6.56 -1.40 -11.30
N GLU A 53 7.39 -0.77 -10.49
CA GLU A 53 7.12 0.54 -9.88
C GLU A 53 6.82 1.60 -10.94
N ASN A 54 7.66 1.74 -11.97
CA ASN A 54 7.49 2.71 -13.04
C ASN A 54 6.19 2.45 -13.83
N ILE A 55 5.86 1.17 -14.08
CA ILE A 55 4.60 0.81 -14.77
C ILE A 55 3.38 1.31 -13.98
N ILE A 56 3.43 1.24 -12.65
CA ILE A 56 2.35 1.71 -11.79
C ILE A 56 2.31 3.25 -11.76
N GLU A 57 3.46 3.91 -11.64
CA GLU A 57 3.55 5.38 -11.63
C GLU A 57 3.04 6.00 -12.93
N GLU A 58 3.47 5.50 -14.08
CA GLU A 58 3.00 5.96 -15.39
C GLU A 58 1.49 5.74 -15.58
N ALA A 59 0.96 4.66 -15.01
CA ALA A 59 -0.48 4.40 -15.00
C ALA A 59 -1.23 5.37 -14.09
N ALA A 60 -0.69 5.65 -12.90
CA ALA A 60 -1.26 6.57 -11.93
C ALA A 60 -1.32 8.01 -12.44
N MET A 61 -0.26 8.50 -13.08
CA MET A 61 -0.21 9.86 -13.64
C MET A 61 -1.36 10.10 -14.63
N SER A 62 -1.65 9.14 -15.50
CA SER A 62 -2.77 9.25 -16.45
C SER A 62 -4.15 9.34 -15.81
N LEU A 63 -4.31 8.85 -14.58
CA LEU A 63 -5.55 8.94 -13.80
C LEU A 63 -5.63 10.26 -13.04
N ILE A 64 -4.50 10.75 -12.53
CA ILE A 64 -4.41 12.05 -11.87
C ILE A 64 -4.83 13.15 -12.85
N ASP A 65 -4.38 13.09 -14.11
CA ASP A 65 -4.79 14.04 -15.15
C ASP A 65 -6.30 14.03 -15.39
N LEU A 66 -6.93 12.85 -15.37
CA LEU A 66 -8.39 12.73 -15.53
C LEU A 66 -9.16 13.28 -14.32
N ILE A 67 -8.66 13.04 -13.10
CA ILE A 67 -9.23 13.57 -11.86
C ILE A 67 -9.19 15.10 -11.88
N HIS A 68 -8.06 15.70 -12.28
CA HIS A 68 -7.92 17.15 -12.40
C HIS A 68 -8.89 17.73 -13.43
N ARG A 69 -9.15 17.01 -14.52
CA ARG A 69 -10.17 17.36 -15.53
C ARG A 69 -11.61 17.07 -15.09
N ARG A 70 -11.83 16.60 -13.85
CA ARG A 70 -13.13 16.23 -13.26
C ARG A 70 -13.89 15.16 -14.05
N LEU A 71 -13.17 14.27 -14.74
CA LEU A 71 -13.75 13.17 -15.52
C LEU A 71 -13.65 11.86 -14.73
N LEU A 72 -14.77 11.13 -14.64
CA LEU A 72 -14.82 9.79 -14.05
C LEU A 72 -14.17 9.71 -12.65
N THR A 73 -14.28 10.79 -11.87
CA THR A 73 -13.55 10.99 -10.62
C THR A 73 -13.69 9.82 -9.64
N PRO A 74 -14.88 9.23 -9.42
CA PRO A 74 -15.01 8.11 -8.47
C PRO A 74 -14.23 6.87 -8.92
N ALA A 75 -14.28 6.53 -10.21
CA ALA A 75 -13.57 5.38 -10.76
C ALA A 75 -12.05 5.61 -10.77
N CYS A 76 -11.61 6.81 -11.17
CA CYS A 76 -10.20 7.15 -11.20
C CYS A 76 -9.59 7.18 -9.79
N SER A 77 -10.29 7.75 -8.79
CA SER A 77 -9.85 7.76 -7.39
C SER A 77 -9.75 6.36 -6.79
N LEU A 78 -10.70 5.47 -7.12
CA LEU A 78 -10.64 4.07 -6.69
C LEU A 78 -9.43 3.35 -7.29
N ILE A 79 -9.20 3.49 -8.60
CA ILE A 79 -8.06 2.86 -9.27
C ILE A 79 -6.74 3.39 -8.70
N LEU A 80 -6.65 4.70 -8.49
CA LEU A 80 -5.46 5.34 -7.92
C LEU A 80 -5.14 4.82 -6.52
N SER A 81 -6.17 4.61 -5.70
CA SER A 81 -6.04 4.02 -4.34
C SER A 81 -5.54 2.57 -4.39
N ILE A 82 -6.00 1.78 -5.37
CA ILE A 82 -5.51 0.42 -5.59
C ILE A 82 -4.03 0.43 -6.02
N TYR A 83 -3.66 1.33 -6.94
CA TYR A 83 -2.27 1.50 -7.39
C TYR A 83 -1.33 1.89 -6.24
N ALA A 84 -1.72 2.86 -5.42
CA ALA A 84 -0.93 3.27 -4.25
C ALA A 84 -0.66 2.11 -3.30
N ARG A 85 -1.65 1.24 -3.04
CA ARG A 85 -1.48 0.04 -2.21
C ARG A 85 -0.53 -0.96 -2.84
N ILE A 86 -0.67 -1.24 -4.14
CA ILE A 86 0.23 -2.16 -4.85
C ILE A 86 1.66 -1.65 -4.79
N PHE A 87 1.87 -0.37 -5.10
CA PHE A 87 3.18 0.27 -5.06
C PHE A 87 3.82 0.18 -3.68
N TRP A 88 3.06 0.51 -2.63
CA TRP A 88 3.50 0.38 -1.24
C TRP A 88 3.94 -1.04 -0.89
N ILE A 89 3.12 -2.04 -1.25
CA ILE A 89 3.41 -3.46 -0.95
C ILE A 89 4.64 -3.94 -1.73
N ILE A 90 4.81 -3.55 -3.00
CA ILE A 90 5.99 -3.92 -3.80
C ILE A 90 7.26 -3.32 -3.19
N ILE A 91 7.25 -2.02 -2.88
CA ILE A 91 8.40 -1.36 -2.24
C ILE A 91 8.70 -1.98 -0.88
N HIS A 92 7.66 -2.22 -0.08
CA HIS A 92 7.84 -2.84 1.23
C HIS A 92 8.38 -4.26 1.10
N ASN A 93 7.86 -5.10 0.20
CA ASN A 93 8.34 -6.46 -0.06
C ASN A 93 9.78 -6.46 -0.57
N LYS A 94 10.15 -5.57 -1.51
CA LYS A 94 11.55 -5.40 -1.94
C LYS A 94 12.44 -5.01 -0.75
N LYS A 95 11.96 -4.13 0.14
CA LYS A 95 12.68 -3.74 1.36
C LYS A 95 12.72 -4.86 2.40
N THR A 96 11.71 -5.70 2.57
CA THR A 96 11.73 -6.85 3.50
C THR A 96 12.61 -7.98 3.00
N ILE A 97 12.67 -8.21 1.68
CA ILE A 97 13.61 -9.16 1.06
C ILE A 97 15.05 -8.67 1.26
N LYS A 98 15.34 -7.36 1.14
CA LYS A 98 16.65 -6.79 1.47
C LYS A 98 16.94 -6.69 2.99
N LYS A 99 15.92 -6.61 3.85
CA LYS A 99 16.08 -6.41 5.31
C LYS A 99 16.38 -7.67 6.13
N ARG A 100 16.62 -8.84 5.53
CA ARG A 100 17.22 -9.95 6.27
C ARG A 100 18.68 -9.71 6.69
N LYS A 101 19.31 -8.59 6.28
CA LYS A 101 20.59 -8.14 6.82
C LYS A 101 20.61 -6.62 7.01
N THR A 102 20.04 -6.11 8.11
CA THR A 102 20.54 -4.94 8.85
C THR A 102 19.63 -4.60 10.03
N LYS A 103 20.11 -4.82 11.27
CA LYS A 103 19.51 -4.19 12.46
C LYS A 103 19.70 -2.68 12.32
N THR A 104 18.62 -1.92 12.15
CA THR A 104 18.69 -0.45 12.19
C THR A 104 19.11 -0.03 13.60
N LYS A 105 20.33 0.48 13.75
CA LYS A 105 20.85 0.96 15.03
C LYS A 105 20.16 2.29 15.35
N ILE A 106 19.20 2.28 16.29
CA ILE A 106 18.54 3.50 16.76
C ILE A 106 19.55 4.28 17.60
N ILE A 107 20.03 5.41 17.08
CA ILE A 107 21.06 6.24 17.72
C ILE A 107 20.46 7.13 18.83
N SER A 108 19.20 7.55 18.68
CA SER A 108 18.51 8.43 19.64
C SER A 108 17.90 7.66 20.82
N ARG A 109 18.27 8.02 22.06
CA ARG A 109 17.67 7.46 23.30
C ARG A 109 16.15 7.67 23.38
N ARG A 110 15.64 8.82 22.91
CA ARG A 110 14.21 9.13 22.86
C ARG A 110 13.46 8.20 21.91
N LEU A 111 13.98 7.98 20.70
CA LEU A 111 13.37 7.07 19.73
C LEU A 111 13.41 5.61 20.20
N LYS A 112 14.50 5.22 20.87
CA LYS A 112 14.64 3.86 21.44
C LYS A 112 13.58 3.60 22.51
N LYS A 113 13.26 4.60 23.35
CA LYS A 113 12.13 4.55 24.30
C LYS A 113 10.78 4.41 23.59
N LEU A 114 10.51 5.22 22.56
CA LEU A 114 9.23 5.16 21.82
C LEU A 114 9.01 3.81 21.13
N VAL A 115 10.02 3.25 20.48
CA VAL A 115 9.95 1.92 19.86
C VAL A 115 9.82 0.81 20.91
N GLY A 116 10.40 0.99 22.11
CA GLY A 116 10.17 0.10 23.24
C GLY A 116 8.72 0.12 23.69
N LEU A 117 8.14 1.31 23.85
CA LEU A 117 6.75 1.49 24.27
C LEU A 117 5.75 0.97 23.22
N SER A 118 6.00 1.18 21.92
CA SER A 118 5.11 0.68 20.87
C SER A 118 5.09 -0.85 20.76
N LYS A 119 6.19 -1.52 21.10
CA LYS A 119 6.22 -2.98 21.19
C LYS A 119 5.42 -3.50 22.39
N VAL A 120 5.41 -2.76 23.49
CA VAL A 120 4.52 -3.06 24.64
C VAL A 120 3.04 -2.87 24.25
N ILE A 121 2.74 -1.90 23.38
CA ILE A 121 1.41 -1.68 22.80
C ILE A 121 0.98 -2.83 21.87
N GLY A 122 1.90 -3.37 21.08
CA GLY A 122 1.62 -4.57 20.27
C GLY A 122 1.33 -5.83 21.09
N SER A 123 1.77 -5.89 22.36
CA SER A 123 1.49 -7.00 23.27
C SER A 123 0.26 -6.79 24.17
N PHE A 124 -0.52 -5.72 23.97
CA PHE A 124 -1.66 -5.36 24.82
C PHE A 124 -2.97 -6.09 24.47
N GLU A 125 -2.90 -7.37 24.11
CA GLU A 125 -4.05 -8.28 24.18
C GLU A 125 -4.29 -8.87 25.59
N MET A 126 -3.48 -8.54 26.60
CA MET A 126 -3.77 -8.96 27.99
C MET A 126 -3.53 -7.87 29.04
N LYS A 127 -4.62 -7.52 29.74
CA LYS A 127 -4.75 -6.83 31.05
C LYS A 127 -3.94 -5.54 31.24
N ILE A 128 -4.58 -4.41 30.96
CA ILE A 128 -4.03 -3.07 31.24
C ILE A 128 -4.40 -2.64 32.65
N LYS A 129 -3.40 -2.37 33.50
CA LYS A 129 -3.57 -1.60 34.74
C LYS A 129 -3.81 -0.13 34.38
N GLU A 130 -4.91 0.44 34.87
CA GLU A 130 -5.40 1.81 34.59
C GLU A 130 -4.35 2.92 34.78
N SER A 131 -3.38 2.73 35.67
CA SER A 131 -2.36 3.76 35.97
C SER A 131 -1.52 4.18 34.77
N LYS A 132 -1.30 3.28 33.78
CA LYS A 132 -0.54 3.63 32.56
C LYS A 132 -1.37 4.45 31.56
N PHE A 133 -2.70 4.35 31.60
CA PHE A 133 -3.57 5.17 30.76
C PHE A 133 -3.68 6.60 31.28
N GLU A 134 -3.65 6.80 32.61
CA GLU A 134 -3.66 8.14 33.20
C GLU A 134 -2.40 8.95 32.87
N GLU A 135 -1.22 8.32 32.82
CA GLU A 135 0.01 9.01 32.37
C GLU A 135 -0.10 9.50 30.93
N ILE A 136 -0.68 8.68 30.04
CA ILE A 136 -0.87 9.04 28.63
C ILE A 136 -1.91 10.17 28.50
N ARG A 137 -3.02 10.11 29.24
CA ARG A 137 -4.04 11.17 29.23
C ARG A 137 -3.51 12.50 29.78
N LYS A 138 -2.76 12.49 30.89
CA LYS A 138 -2.12 13.70 31.45
C LYS A 138 -1.12 14.33 30.48
N PHE A 139 -0.44 13.51 29.67
CA PHE A 139 0.49 14.00 28.66
C PHE A 139 -0.24 14.65 27.47
N LEU A 140 -1.33 14.05 26.99
CA LEU A 140 -2.09 14.57 25.85
C LEU A 140 -2.93 15.80 26.20
N GLY A 141 -3.43 15.92 27.44
CA GLY A 141 -4.21 17.09 27.89
C GLY A 141 -3.40 18.36 28.19
N LYS A 142 -2.10 18.38 27.88
CA LYS A 142 -1.23 19.57 27.99
C LYS A 142 -0.86 20.19 26.62
N LEU A 143 -1.52 19.74 25.55
CA LEU A 143 -1.53 20.36 24.22
C LEU A 143 -2.85 21.10 24.03
#